data_AF-A0A892ZMJ3-F1
#
_entry.id   AF-A0A892ZMJ3-F1
#
_cell.length_a   1.000
_cell.length_b   1.000
_cell.length_c   1.000
_cell.angle_alpha   90.00
_cell.angle_beta   90.00
_cell.angle_gamma   90.00
#
_symmetry.space_group_name_H-M   'P 1'
#
loop_
_entity.id
_entity.type
_entity.pdbx_description
1 polymer ?
#
loop_
_entity_poly.entity_id
_entity_poly.type
_entity_poly.pdbx_seq_one_letter_code
_entity_poly.pdbx_strand_id
1 'polypeptide(L)'
;MRGRRKGAEIDFLKEEIAQGFIRLAALNLKGRPAAADLAAVAEVWVGLLRQRNAVWDAERDRARIQAAFTQIALSSSEWPNPRDLIHHLPPLPEQRKLKHKHPPTASGKAALARIQQIINQALHDAPMVQTDWIHGHRSRTADECKRIYAARQHKKGQHDEPTD
;
A
#
# COMPACT_ATOMS: atom_id res chain seq x y z
N MET A 1 -4.50 10.03 -23.43
CA MET A 1 -3.76 8.89 -24.02
C MET A 1 -3.73 7.61 -23.15
N ARG A 2 -4.80 7.27 -22.40
CA ARG A 2 -4.84 6.04 -21.56
C ARG A 2 -5.63 4.88 -22.19
N GLY A 3 -6.45 5.12 -23.22
CA GLY A 3 -7.28 4.09 -23.85
C GLY A 3 -6.52 3.09 -24.72
N ARG A 4 -5.51 3.54 -25.48
CA ARG A 4 -4.76 2.67 -26.43
C ARG A 4 -3.89 1.62 -25.73
N ARG A 5 -3.40 1.89 -24.51
CA ARG A 5 -2.55 0.95 -23.76
C ARG A 5 -3.32 -0.25 -23.22
N LYS A 6 -4.55 -0.07 -22.75
CA LYS A 6 -5.38 -1.18 -22.21
C LYS A 6 -5.73 -2.25 -23.26
N GLY A 7 -5.88 -1.87 -24.53
CA GLY A 7 -6.17 -2.82 -25.62
C GLY A 7 -4.99 -3.75 -25.89
N ALA A 8 -3.79 -3.17 -26.13
CA ALA A 8 -2.56 -3.94 -26.35
C ALA A 8 -2.18 -4.83 -25.15
N GLU A 9 -2.51 -4.39 -23.93
CA GLU A 9 -2.34 -5.14 -22.69
C GLU A 9 -3.21 -6.42 -22.66
N ILE A 10 -4.42 -6.32 -23.19
CA ILE A 10 -5.38 -7.42 -23.25
C ILE A 10 -4.95 -8.45 -24.29
N ASP A 11 -4.38 -7.99 -25.40
CA ASP A 11 -4.00 -8.84 -26.52
C ASP A 11 -2.77 -9.70 -26.17
N PHE A 12 -1.74 -9.13 -25.51
CA PHE A 12 -0.55 -9.92 -25.17
C PHE A 12 -0.84 -11.05 -24.18
N LEU A 13 -1.71 -10.81 -23.18
CA LEU A 13 -2.00 -11.83 -22.18
C LEU A 13 -2.67 -13.04 -22.82
N LYS A 14 -3.57 -12.81 -23.79
CA LYS A 14 -4.20 -13.89 -24.57
C LYS A 14 -3.17 -14.65 -25.40
N GLU A 15 -2.27 -13.95 -26.08
CA GLU A 15 -1.19 -14.54 -26.86
C GLU A 15 -0.30 -15.46 -26.02
N GLU A 16 0.14 -14.99 -24.84
CA GLU A 16 1.05 -15.73 -23.98
C GLU A 16 0.40 -16.97 -23.37
N ILE A 17 -0.88 -16.88 -22.99
CA ILE A 17 -1.64 -18.04 -22.50
C ILE A 17 -1.83 -19.07 -23.62
N ALA A 18 -2.19 -18.63 -24.84
CA ALA A 18 -2.33 -19.52 -25.98
C ALA A 18 -1.01 -20.22 -26.33
N GLN A 19 0.10 -19.49 -26.35
CA GLN A 19 1.43 -20.07 -26.59
C GLN A 19 1.84 -21.06 -25.49
N GLY A 20 1.58 -20.73 -24.22
CA GLY A 20 1.80 -21.64 -23.10
C GLY A 20 1.00 -22.94 -23.23
N PHE A 21 -0.27 -22.84 -23.64
CA PHE A 21 -1.14 -24.00 -23.85
C PHE A 21 -0.65 -24.88 -24.99
N ILE A 22 -0.18 -24.31 -26.10
CA ILE A 22 0.42 -25.07 -27.21
C ILE A 22 1.64 -25.87 -26.71
N ARG A 23 2.52 -25.24 -25.91
CA ARG A 23 3.70 -25.91 -25.34
C ARG A 23 3.31 -27.06 -24.43
N LEU A 24 2.36 -26.85 -23.51
CA LEU A 24 1.88 -27.90 -22.61
C LEU A 24 1.14 -29.01 -23.35
N ALA A 25 0.37 -28.67 -24.40
CA ALA A 25 -0.37 -29.64 -25.19
C ALA A 25 0.56 -30.60 -25.94
N ALA A 26 1.74 -30.14 -26.35
CA ALA A 26 2.76 -30.97 -26.97
C ALA A 26 3.33 -32.05 -26.03
N LEU A 27 3.25 -31.86 -24.71
CA LEU A 27 3.71 -32.82 -23.70
C LEU A 27 2.67 -33.92 -23.39
N ASN A 28 1.46 -33.83 -23.94
CA ASN A 28 0.36 -34.77 -23.74
C ASN A 28 0.10 -35.14 -22.27
N LEU A 29 0.10 -34.13 -21.40
CA LEU A 29 -0.08 -34.29 -19.96
C LEU A 29 -1.44 -34.92 -19.61
N LYS A 30 -1.50 -35.63 -18.50
CA LYS A 30 -2.75 -36.23 -17.99
C LYS A 30 -3.77 -35.14 -17.65
N GLY A 31 -5.03 -35.33 -18.04
CA GLY A 31 -6.11 -34.36 -17.78
C GLY A 31 -6.11 -33.16 -18.73
N ARG A 32 -5.36 -33.22 -19.84
CA ARG A 32 -5.36 -32.19 -20.88
C ARG A 32 -6.76 -32.04 -21.50
N PRO A 33 -7.30 -30.81 -21.63
CA PRO A 33 -8.53 -30.55 -22.38
C PRO A 33 -8.43 -30.97 -23.85
N ALA A 34 -9.56 -31.25 -24.50
CA ALA A 34 -9.56 -31.54 -25.92
C ALA A 34 -9.04 -30.34 -26.72
N ALA A 35 -8.41 -30.60 -27.87
CA ALA A 35 -7.81 -29.54 -28.70
C ALA A 35 -8.84 -28.48 -29.12
N ALA A 36 -10.08 -28.90 -29.38
CA ALA A 36 -11.20 -28.00 -29.71
C ALA A 36 -11.57 -27.05 -28.56
N ASP A 37 -11.34 -27.46 -27.31
CA ASP A 37 -11.74 -26.70 -26.11
C ASP A 37 -10.62 -25.78 -25.59
N LEU A 38 -9.37 -25.94 -26.07
CA LEU A 38 -8.22 -25.19 -25.56
C LEU A 38 -8.41 -23.67 -25.63
N ALA A 39 -9.03 -23.17 -26.70
CA ALA A 39 -9.31 -21.75 -26.86
C ALA A 39 -10.29 -21.23 -25.80
N ALA A 40 -11.36 -21.99 -25.50
CA ALA A 40 -12.32 -21.64 -24.46
C ALA A 40 -11.69 -21.67 -23.08
N VAL A 41 -10.87 -22.68 -22.79
CA VAL A 41 -10.13 -22.78 -21.51
C VAL A 41 -9.14 -21.62 -21.37
N ALA A 42 -8.46 -21.21 -22.44
CA ALA A 42 -7.55 -20.06 -22.42
C ALA A 42 -8.26 -18.75 -22.07
N GLU A 43 -9.45 -18.51 -22.62
CA GLU A 43 -10.27 -17.33 -22.29
C GLU A 43 -10.68 -17.32 -20.81
N VAL A 44 -11.03 -18.49 -20.24
CA VAL A 44 -11.32 -18.62 -18.80
C VAL A 44 -10.09 -18.25 -17.96
N TRP A 45 -8.90 -18.73 -18.34
CA TRP A 45 -7.66 -18.41 -17.64
C TRP A 45 -7.33 -16.91 -17.70
N VAL A 46 -7.48 -16.30 -18.87
CA VAL A 46 -7.27 -14.85 -19.06
C VAL A 46 -8.26 -14.06 -18.17
N GLY A 47 -9.52 -14.47 -18.10
CA GLY A 47 -10.52 -13.88 -17.22
C GLY A 47 -10.14 -13.95 -15.74
N LEU A 48 -9.70 -15.11 -15.27
CA LEU A 48 -9.28 -15.31 -13.87
C LEU A 48 -8.02 -14.52 -13.52
N LEU A 49 -7.02 -14.48 -14.42
CA LEU A 49 -5.79 -13.71 -14.22
C LEU A 49 -6.06 -12.20 -14.14
N ARG A 50 -7.04 -11.71 -14.91
CA ARG A 50 -7.50 -10.30 -14.83
C ARG A 50 -8.20 -9.99 -13.53
N GLN A 51 -9.04 -10.91 -13.03
CA GLN A 51 -9.69 -10.73 -11.73
C GLN A 51 -8.67 -10.71 -10.59
N ARG A 52 -7.61 -11.51 -10.69
CA ARG A 52 -6.55 -11.57 -9.68
C ARG A 52 -5.68 -10.31 -9.65
N ASN A 53 -5.32 -9.76 -10.81
CA ASN A 53 -4.46 -8.60 -10.91
C ASN A 53 -4.99 -7.62 -11.97
N ALA A 54 -5.25 -6.38 -11.52
CA ALA A 54 -5.87 -5.35 -12.35
C ALA A 54 -4.93 -4.71 -13.39
N VAL A 55 -3.61 -4.89 -13.24
CA VAL A 55 -2.60 -4.25 -14.11
C VAL A 55 -1.52 -5.26 -14.50
N TRP A 56 -1.52 -5.63 -15.77
CA TRP A 56 -0.59 -6.57 -16.41
C TRP A 56 0.29 -5.80 -17.40
N ASP A 57 1.56 -5.59 -17.12
CA ASP A 57 2.42 -4.83 -18.03
C ASP A 57 3.09 -5.79 -19.01
N ALA A 58 2.90 -5.63 -20.33
CA ALA A 58 3.48 -6.50 -21.34
C ALA A 58 5.02 -6.58 -21.25
N GLU A 59 5.69 -5.46 -20.99
CA GLU A 59 7.16 -5.40 -20.88
C GLU A 59 7.67 -6.13 -19.64
N ARG A 60 6.89 -6.06 -18.54
CA ARG A 60 7.24 -6.71 -17.27
C ARG A 60 6.85 -8.18 -17.23
N ASP A 61 5.67 -8.51 -17.74
CA ASP A 61 4.97 -9.75 -17.41
C ASP A 61 5.08 -10.82 -18.52
N ARG A 62 5.40 -10.44 -19.77
CA ARG A 62 5.55 -11.41 -20.87
C ARG A 62 6.60 -12.48 -20.54
N ALA A 63 7.82 -12.06 -20.18
CA ALA A 63 8.88 -12.99 -19.80
C ALA A 63 8.55 -13.81 -18.54
N ARG A 64 7.80 -13.22 -17.59
CA ARG A 64 7.40 -13.89 -16.34
C ARG A 64 6.40 -15.02 -16.61
N ILE A 65 5.40 -14.78 -17.46
CA ILE A 65 4.40 -15.79 -17.84
C ILE A 65 5.07 -16.93 -18.62
N GLN A 66 5.96 -16.59 -19.56
CA GLN A 66 6.71 -17.60 -20.32
C GLN A 66 7.56 -18.48 -19.39
N ALA A 67 8.28 -17.87 -18.46
CA ALA A 67 9.07 -18.60 -17.47
C ALA A 67 8.20 -19.52 -16.60
N ALA A 68 7.03 -19.06 -16.16
CA ALA A 68 6.11 -19.88 -15.37
C ALA A 68 5.62 -21.12 -16.14
N PHE A 69 5.22 -20.97 -17.41
CA PHE A 69 4.86 -22.10 -18.26
C PHE A 69 6.02 -23.06 -18.48
N THR A 70 7.24 -22.56 -18.68
CA THR A 70 8.44 -23.40 -18.77
C THR A 70 8.67 -24.19 -17.49
N GLN A 71 8.52 -23.59 -16.31
CA GLN A 71 8.67 -24.30 -15.04
C GLN A 71 7.61 -25.38 -14.84
N ILE A 72 6.35 -25.10 -15.20
CA ILE A 72 5.27 -26.09 -15.16
C ILE A 72 5.57 -27.25 -16.11
N ALA A 73 5.98 -26.95 -17.35
CA ALA A 73 6.33 -27.96 -18.34
C ALA A 73 7.46 -28.89 -17.89
N LEU A 74 8.38 -28.40 -17.04
CA LEU A 74 9.50 -29.19 -16.51
C LEU A 74 9.12 -30.03 -15.28
N SER A 75 8.10 -29.62 -14.52
CA SER A 75 7.82 -30.20 -13.19
C SER A 75 6.49 -30.95 -13.09
N SER A 76 5.51 -30.63 -13.94
CA SER A 76 4.15 -31.18 -13.85
C SER A 76 3.94 -32.37 -14.77
N SER A 77 3.37 -33.45 -14.23
CA SER A 77 2.89 -34.61 -14.99
C SER A 77 1.40 -34.53 -15.38
N GLU A 78 0.68 -33.59 -14.79
CA GLU A 78 -0.75 -33.36 -15.02
C GLU A 78 -0.99 -31.96 -15.60
N TRP A 79 -2.11 -31.79 -16.30
CA TRP A 79 -2.49 -30.49 -16.85
C TRP A 79 -2.69 -29.47 -15.72
N PRO A 80 -2.01 -28.32 -15.77
CA PRO A 80 -2.04 -27.35 -14.68
C PRO A 80 -3.40 -26.67 -14.57
N ASN A 81 -3.67 -26.09 -13.41
CA ASN A 81 -4.77 -25.16 -13.16
C ASN A 81 -4.24 -23.69 -13.16
N PRO A 82 -5.12 -22.67 -13.22
CA PRO A 82 -4.69 -21.26 -13.20
C PRO A 82 -3.89 -20.85 -11.95
N ARG A 83 -4.15 -21.50 -10.81
CA ARG A 83 -3.43 -21.25 -9.56
C ARG A 83 -1.98 -21.74 -9.66
N ASP A 84 -1.72 -22.86 -10.34
CA ASP A 84 -0.37 -23.37 -10.56
C ASP A 84 0.46 -22.36 -11.35
N LEU A 85 -0.10 -21.76 -12.40
CA LEU A 85 0.56 -20.68 -13.14
C LEU A 85 0.95 -19.51 -12.23
N ILE A 86 0.05 -19.10 -11.33
CA ILE A 86 0.31 -18.01 -10.38
C ILE A 86 1.42 -18.38 -9.40
N HIS A 87 1.47 -19.63 -8.93
CA HIS A 87 2.54 -20.10 -8.04
C HIS A 87 3.91 -20.13 -8.71
N HIS A 88 3.96 -20.45 -10.00
CA HIS A 88 5.20 -20.50 -10.77
C HIS A 88 5.64 -19.15 -11.36
N LEU A 89 4.86 -18.07 -11.17
CA LEU A 89 5.27 -16.74 -11.61
C LEU A 89 6.50 -16.27 -10.84
N PRO A 90 7.60 -15.92 -11.53
CA PRO A 90 8.75 -15.30 -10.87
C PRO A 90 8.34 -14.02 -10.12
N PRO A 91 9.01 -13.67 -9.01
CA PRO A 91 8.71 -12.43 -8.29
C PRO A 91 8.84 -11.23 -9.23
N LEU A 92 8.09 -10.15 -8.94
CA LEU A 92 8.21 -8.94 -9.74
C LEU A 92 9.65 -8.42 -9.66
N PRO A 93 10.22 -7.93 -10.78
CA PRO A 93 11.51 -7.29 -10.74
C PRO A 93 11.48 -6.14 -9.72
N GLU A 94 12.52 -6.05 -8.90
CA GLU A 94 12.60 -5.00 -7.89
C GLU A 94 12.43 -3.63 -8.54
N GLN A 95 11.48 -2.84 -8.05
CA GLN A 95 11.35 -1.46 -8.48
C GLN A 95 12.66 -0.73 -8.18
N ARG A 96 13.21 -0.02 -9.16
CA ARG A 96 14.40 0.81 -8.96
C ARG A 96 14.14 1.79 -7.83
N LYS A 97 14.70 1.50 -6.65
CA LYS A 97 14.64 2.40 -5.50
C LYS A 97 15.42 3.67 -5.87
N LEU A 98 14.84 4.83 -5.61
CA LEU A 98 15.59 6.08 -5.69
C LEU A 98 16.78 5.97 -4.71
N LYS A 99 17.99 6.18 -5.21
CA LYS A 99 19.23 5.97 -4.45
C LYS A 99 19.30 6.83 -3.18
N HIS A 100 18.66 8.00 -3.18
CA HIS A 100 18.66 8.92 -2.06
C HIS A 100 17.29 9.58 -1.89
N LYS A 101 16.85 9.73 -0.64
CA LYS A 101 15.87 10.76 -0.28
C LYS A 101 16.59 12.09 -0.42
N HIS A 102 16.23 12.92 -1.39
CA HIS A 102 16.81 14.25 -1.49
C HIS A 102 16.52 15.01 -0.18
N PRO A 103 17.55 15.52 0.52
CA PRO A 103 17.31 16.37 1.67
C PRO A 103 16.50 17.59 1.21
N PRO A 104 15.53 18.06 2.01
CA PRO A 104 14.73 19.23 1.65
C PRO A 104 15.64 20.42 1.36
N THR A 105 15.48 21.02 0.18
CA THR A 105 16.17 22.26 -0.19
C THR A 105 15.77 23.39 0.76
N ALA A 106 16.58 24.44 0.89
CA ALA A 106 16.25 25.60 1.73
C ALA A 106 14.91 26.22 1.35
N SER A 107 14.64 26.35 0.05
CA SER A 107 13.34 26.77 -0.48
C SER A 107 12.20 25.81 -0.10
N GLY A 108 12.45 24.49 -0.17
CA GLY A 108 11.50 23.47 0.27
C GLY A 108 11.16 23.57 1.76
N LYS A 109 12.15 23.83 2.62
CA LYS A 109 11.93 24.06 4.06
C LYS A 109 11.09 25.32 4.31
N ALA A 110 11.37 26.42 3.60
CA ALA A 110 10.61 27.65 3.72
C ALA A 110 9.16 27.50 3.22
N ALA A 111 8.94 26.75 2.14
CA ALA A 111 7.61 26.42 1.65
C ALA A 111 6.84 25.55 2.67
N LEU A 112 7.50 24.55 3.26
CA LEU A 112 6.91 23.70 4.29
C LEU A 112 6.50 24.51 5.53
N ALA A 113 7.38 25.41 6.00
CA ALA A 113 7.10 26.28 7.13
C ALA A 113 5.90 27.21 6.85
N ARG A 114 5.80 27.77 5.64
CA ARG A 114 4.62 28.55 5.23
C ARG A 114 3.34 27.71 5.24
N ILE A 115 3.38 26.50 4.71
CA ILE A 115 2.23 25.58 4.71
C ILE A 115 1.82 25.25 6.14
N GLN A 116 2.77 24.93 7.02
CA GLN A 116 2.50 24.67 8.43
C GLN A 116 1.85 25.87 9.14
N GLN A 117 2.34 27.08 8.87
CA GLN A 117 1.76 28.30 9.45
C GLN A 117 0.33 28.53 8.98
N ILE A 118 0.04 28.33 7.69
CA ILE A 118 -1.32 28.44 7.14
C ILE A 118 -2.25 27.41 7.76
N ILE A 119 -1.80 26.14 7.85
CA ILE A 119 -2.58 25.06 8.45
C ILE A 119 -2.87 25.37 9.91
N ASN A 120 -1.87 25.78 10.68
CA ASN A 120 -2.04 26.11 12.09
C ASN A 120 -3.00 27.30 12.28
N GLN A 121 -2.92 28.32 11.43
CA GLN A 121 -3.83 29.46 11.48
C GLN A 121 -5.27 29.06 11.14
N ALA A 122 -5.46 28.23 10.10
CA ALA A 122 -6.78 27.81 9.65
C ALA A 122 -7.45 26.80 10.60
N LEU A 123 -6.66 26.00 11.31
CA LEU A 123 -7.15 24.96 12.22
C LEU A 123 -7.09 25.37 13.69
N HIS A 124 -6.65 26.58 14.02
CA HIS A 124 -6.50 27.06 15.40
C HIS A 124 -7.80 26.94 16.21
N ASP A 125 -8.94 27.26 15.58
CA ASP A 125 -10.25 27.24 16.23
C ASP A 125 -11.03 25.95 15.96
N ALA A 126 -10.42 24.98 15.27
CA ALA A 126 -11.06 23.70 15.01
C ALA A 126 -11.15 22.91 16.34
N PRO A 127 -12.32 22.34 16.67
CA PRO A 127 -12.53 21.62 17.93
C PRO A 127 -11.61 20.39 18.08
N MET A 128 -11.10 19.85 16.98
CA MET A 128 -10.14 18.74 16.98
C MET A 128 -8.70 19.15 17.37
N VAL A 129 -8.36 20.44 17.27
CA VAL A 129 -7.03 20.99 17.62
C VAL A 129 -7.04 21.58 19.03
N GLN A 130 -8.18 22.14 19.46
CA GLN A 130 -8.41 22.48 20.86
C GLN A 130 -8.58 21.20 21.69
N THR A 131 -7.49 20.75 22.31
CA THR A 131 -7.50 19.56 23.19
C THR A 131 -8.06 19.84 24.59
N ASP A 132 -8.50 21.08 24.84
CA ASP A 132 -9.04 21.54 26.13
C ASP A 132 -10.35 20.83 26.54
N TRP A 133 -11.08 20.20 25.60
CA TRP A 133 -12.24 19.35 25.92
C TRP A 133 -11.86 17.88 26.21
N ILE A 134 -10.70 17.41 25.73
CA ILE A 134 -10.20 16.03 25.91
C ILE A 134 -9.56 15.88 27.29
N HIS A 135 -8.83 16.90 27.72
CA HIS A 135 -8.30 17.02 29.06
C HIS A 135 -9.01 18.19 29.70
N GLY A 136 -10.07 17.93 30.48
CA GLY A 136 -10.84 18.99 31.17
C GLY A 136 -9.92 20.00 31.85
N HIS A 137 -10.38 21.26 31.98
CA HIS A 137 -9.63 22.47 32.39
C HIS A 137 -8.23 22.16 32.93
N ARG A 138 -7.18 22.39 32.10
CA ARG A 138 -5.77 22.06 32.41
C ARG A 138 -5.52 22.17 33.90
N SER A 139 -5.15 21.05 34.53
CA SER A 139 -4.67 21.04 35.91
C SER A 139 -3.74 22.23 36.10
N ARG A 140 -4.10 23.10 37.03
CA ARG A 140 -3.49 24.41 37.35
C ARG A 140 -2.01 24.50 36.96
N THR A 141 -1.61 25.60 36.34
CA THR A 141 -0.19 25.82 35.99
C THR A 141 0.70 25.71 37.24
N ALA A 142 1.96 25.30 37.08
CA ALA A 142 2.87 25.13 38.21
C ALA A 142 2.98 26.41 39.08
N ASP A 143 2.93 27.59 38.47
CA ASP A 143 2.97 28.87 39.19
C ASP A 143 1.66 29.19 39.91
N GLU A 144 0.52 28.78 39.35
CA GLU A 144 -0.78 28.87 40.02
C GLU A 144 -0.83 27.96 41.27
N CYS A 145 -0.31 26.73 41.17
CA CYS A 145 -0.17 25.82 42.31
C CYS A 145 0.71 26.41 43.42
N LYS A 146 1.85 27.03 43.07
CA LYS A 146 2.74 27.71 44.02
C LYS A 146 2.04 28.87 44.74
N ARG A 147 1.29 29.71 44.01
CA ARG A 147 0.52 30.83 44.61
C ARG A 147 -0.53 30.34 45.59
N ILE A 148 -1.29 29.29 45.24
CA ILE A 148 -2.30 28.70 46.13
C ILE A 148 -1.65 28.08 47.37
N TYR A 149 -0.49 27.43 47.20
CA TYR A 149 0.24 26.85 48.32
C TYR A 149 0.76 27.94 49.28
N ALA A 150 1.38 29.00 48.75
CA ALA A 150 1.84 30.14 49.55
C ALA A 150 0.68 30.81 50.33
N ALA A 151 -0.46 31.05 49.66
CA ALA A 151 -1.64 31.62 50.31
C ALA A 151 -2.20 30.74 51.44
N ARG A 152 -2.07 29.42 51.35
CA ARG A 152 -2.44 28.49 52.43
C ARG A 152 -1.48 28.54 53.62
N GLN A 153 -0.18 28.73 53.38
CA GLN A 153 0.80 28.87 54.45
C GLN A 153 0.58 30.16 55.25
N HIS A 154 0.26 31.27 54.58
CA HIS A 154 -0.07 32.54 55.26
C HIS A 154 -1.32 32.45 56.15
N LYS A 155 -2.36 31.71 55.72
CA LYS A 155 -3.55 31.48 56.55
C LYS A 155 -3.30 30.55 57.74
N LYS A 156 -2.34 29.62 57.64
CA LYS A 156 -1.99 28.72 58.74
C LYS A 156 -1.24 29.47 59.86
N GLY A 157 -0.36 30.40 59.51
CA GLY A 157 0.34 31.25 60.48
C GLY A 157 -0.52 32.31 61.18
N GLN A 158 -1.72 32.63 60.66
CA GLN A 158 -2.67 33.55 61.31
C GLN A 158 -3.58 32.87 62.34
N HIS A 159 -3.60 31.54 62.40
CA HIS A 159 -4.43 30.78 63.36
C HIS A 159 -3.63 30.34 64.62
N ASP A 160 -2.31 30.59 64.63
CA ASP A 160 -1.36 30.20 65.69
C ASP A 160 -0.88 31.40 66.53
N GLU A 161 -1.56 32.55 66.47
CA GLU A 161 -1.29 33.69 67.37
C GLU A 161 -2.01 33.43 68.71
N PRO A 162 -1.28 33.32 69.85
CA PRO A 162 -1.91 33.02 71.13
C PRO A 162 -2.78 34.20 71.55
N THR A 163 -4.04 33.92 71.82
CA THR A 163 -4.92 34.83 72.56
C THR A 163 -4.41 34.85 74.00
N ASP A 164 -3.88 35.99 74.44
CA ASP A 164 -3.53 36.29 75.83
C ASP A 164 -4.78 36.25 76.73
#